data_AF-A0A662PBB4-F1
#
_entry.id   AF-A0A662PBB4-F1
#
_cell.length_a   1.000
_cell.length_b   1.000
_cell.length_c   1.000
_cell.angle_alpha   90.00
_cell.angle_beta   90.00
_cell.angle_gamma   90.00
#
_symmetry.space_group_name_H-M   'P 1'
#
loop_
_entity.id
_entity.type
_entity.pdbx_description
1 polymer ?
#
loop_
_entity_poly.entity_id
_entity_poly.type
_entity_poly.pdbx_seq_one_letter_code
_entity_poly.pdbx_strand_id
1 'polypeptide(L)'
;MRPIEILSPDQRHPSKAYLVNELRRAVSGWREDGYPNITDTTQRLLQFWFEEDHIVDSEPFEFWFCQREAIETLIYVYEVMKKRNFIDMARDFGAG
;
A
#
# COMPACT_ATOMS: atom_id res chain seq x y z
N MET A 1 11.59 -12.80 11.11
CA MET A 1 10.67 -11.76 10.61
C MET A 1 9.28 -12.35 10.65
N ARG A 2 8.34 -11.70 11.34
CA ARG A 2 6.95 -12.17 11.34
C ARG A 2 6.28 -11.76 10.02
N PRO A 3 5.45 -12.60 9.39
CA PRO A 3 4.81 -12.27 8.11
C PRO A 3 3.97 -10.98 8.12
N ILE A 4 3.51 -10.57 9.31
CA ILE A 4 2.69 -9.38 9.55
C ILE A 4 3.50 -8.09 9.71
N GLU A 5 4.82 -8.18 9.90
CA GLU A 5 5.66 -6.99 10.12
C GLU A 5 5.80 -6.17 8.84
N ILE A 6 5.36 -4.92 8.89
CA ILE A 6 5.48 -3.98 7.78
C ILE A 6 6.96 -3.62 7.58
N LEU A 7 7.45 -3.88 6.36
CA LEU A 7 8.82 -3.59 5.98
C LEU A 7 8.92 -2.22 5.34
N SER A 8 9.84 -1.40 5.84
CA SER A 8 10.23 -0.16 5.15
C SER A 8 10.79 -0.50 3.75
N PRO A 9 10.63 0.39 2.75
CA PRO A 9 11.14 0.14 1.41
C PRO A 9 12.62 -0.26 1.36
N ASP A 10 13.46 0.31 2.24
CA ASP A 10 14.91 0.04 2.28
C ASP A 10 15.29 -1.33 2.86
N GLN A 11 14.38 -1.96 3.60
CA GLN A 11 14.59 -3.30 4.16
C GLN A 11 14.33 -4.40 3.13
N ARG A 12 13.86 -4.04 1.92
CA ARG A 12 13.42 -4.97 0.89
C ARG A 12 14.42 -5.03 -0.25
N HIS A 13 14.50 -6.19 -0.89
CA HIS A 13 15.32 -6.31 -2.09
C HIS A 13 14.82 -5.32 -3.17
N PRO A 14 15.73 -4.53 -3.78
CA PRO A 14 15.36 -3.58 -4.81
C PRO A 14 14.75 -4.31 -6.00
N SER A 15 13.66 -3.77 -6.52
CA SER A 15 13.04 -4.30 -7.73
C SER A 15 13.75 -3.78 -8.97
N LYS A 16 13.84 -4.61 -10.00
CA LYS A 16 14.28 -4.19 -11.35
C LYS A 16 13.16 -3.51 -12.14
N ALA A 17 11.91 -3.59 -11.67
CA ALA A 17 10.78 -2.98 -12.35
C ALA A 17 10.80 -1.45 -12.12
N TYR A 18 10.64 -0.71 -13.23
CA TYR A 18 10.87 0.73 -13.33
C TYR A 18 10.19 1.55 -12.22
N LEU A 19 8.93 1.24 -11.88
CA LEU A 19 8.13 2.06 -10.97
C LEU A 19 8.11 1.53 -9.53
N VAL A 20 8.56 0.31 -9.29
CA VAL A 20 8.27 -0.39 -8.02
C VAL A 20 8.99 0.27 -6.84
N ASN A 21 10.24 0.69 -7.00
CA ASN A 21 11.00 1.26 -5.87
C ASN A 21 10.43 2.62 -5.44
N GLU A 22 10.03 3.47 -6.40
CA GLU A 22 9.41 4.75 -6.10
C GLU A 22 7.99 4.60 -5.55
N LEU A 23 7.18 3.68 -6.11
CA LEU A 23 5.85 3.40 -5.57
C LEU A 23 5.91 2.91 -4.13
N ARG A 24 6.87 2.04 -3.78
CA ARG A 24 7.06 1.59 -2.40
C ARG A 24 7.33 2.75 -1.45
N ARG A 25 8.17 3.72 -1.86
CA ARG A 25 8.44 4.92 -1.07
C ARG A 25 7.19 5.78 -0.90
N ALA A 26 6.49 6.07 -1.99
CA ALA A 26 5.29 6.90 -1.95
C ALA A 26 4.17 6.27 -1.12
N VAL A 27 3.92 4.97 -1.27
CA VAL A 27 2.91 4.24 -0.47
C VAL A 27 3.32 4.19 1.00
N SER A 28 4.62 4.02 1.32
CA SER A 28 5.09 4.06 2.72
C SER A 28 4.82 5.42 3.35
N GLY A 29 5.22 6.52 2.70
CA GLY A 29 4.96 7.86 3.19
C GLY A 29 3.47 8.17 3.33
N TRP A 30 2.67 7.80 2.31
CA TRP A 30 1.22 7.97 2.33
C TRP A 30 0.54 7.22 3.49
N ARG A 31 1.04 6.01 3.83
CA ARG A 31 0.58 5.25 4.99
C ARG A 31 0.95 5.96 6.30
N GLU A 32 2.19 6.41 6.42
CA GLU A 32 2.72 7.11 7.60
C GLU A 32 1.96 8.43 7.87
N ASP A 33 1.51 9.11 6.82
CA ASP A 33 0.68 10.31 6.88
C ASP A 33 -0.79 10.04 7.26
N GLY A 34 -1.17 8.78 7.50
CA GLY A 34 -2.53 8.42 7.92
C GLY A 34 -3.55 8.38 6.77
N TYR A 35 -3.10 8.01 5.56
CA TYR A 35 -3.95 7.80 4.38
C TYR A 35 -4.71 9.05 3.87
N PRO A 36 -4.04 10.20 3.60
CA PRO A 36 -4.72 11.38 3.07
C PRO A 36 -5.29 11.20 1.66
N ASN A 37 -6.28 12.03 1.28
CA ASN A 37 -6.87 12.12 -0.06
C ASN A 37 -7.60 10.86 -0.58
N ILE A 38 -8.22 10.10 0.31
CA ILE A 38 -9.13 8.99 -0.03
C ILE A 38 -10.57 9.30 0.35
N THR A 39 -11.51 8.47 -0.11
CA THR A 39 -12.91 8.58 0.30
C THR A 39 -13.14 8.06 1.73
N ASP A 40 -14.20 8.54 2.39
CA ASP A 40 -14.60 8.05 3.72
C ASP A 40 -14.83 6.53 3.74
N THR A 41 -15.36 5.97 2.64
CA THR A 41 -15.55 4.53 2.47
C THR A 41 -14.21 3.79 2.48
N THR A 42 -13.23 4.29 1.72
CA THR A 42 -11.90 3.69 1.64
C THR A 42 -11.16 3.81 2.98
N GLN A 43 -11.29 4.95 3.66
CA GLN A 43 -10.76 5.14 5.01
C GLN A 43 -11.33 4.10 5.99
N ARG A 44 -12.66 3.91 5.97
CA ARG A 44 -13.35 2.93 6.81
C ARG A 44 -12.88 1.50 6.52
N LEU A 45 -12.67 1.15 5.25
CA LEU A 45 -12.19 -0.16 4.83
C LEU A 45 -10.75 -0.43 5.27
N LEU A 46 -9.86 0.56 5.15
CA LEU A 46 -8.48 0.44 5.64
C LEU A 46 -8.42 0.24 7.15
N GLN A 47 -9.23 0.99 7.92
CA GLN A 47 -9.38 0.80 9.36
C GLN A 47 -9.91 -0.59 9.69
N PHE A 48 -10.99 -1.00 9.00
CA PHE A 48 -11.57 -2.32 9.19
C PHE A 48 -10.51 -3.41 8.99
N TRP A 49 -9.78 -3.41 7.88
CA TRP A 49 -8.86 -4.49 7.54
C TRP A 49 -7.56 -4.52 8.35
N PHE A 50 -7.05 -3.35 8.79
CA PHE A 50 -5.67 -3.24 9.27
C PHE A 50 -5.51 -2.68 10.69
N GLU A 51 -6.58 -2.16 11.29
CA GLU A 51 -6.56 -1.59 12.65
C GLU A 51 -7.52 -2.33 13.59
N GLU A 52 -8.54 -3.00 13.07
CA GLU A 52 -9.49 -3.80 13.86
C GLU A 52 -9.07 -5.27 13.91
N ASP A 53 -9.34 -5.92 15.04
CA ASP A 53 -9.11 -7.35 15.21
C ASP A 53 -10.16 -8.17 14.44
N HIS A 54 -9.73 -9.26 13.83
CA HIS A 54 -10.59 -10.19 13.11
C HIS A 54 -10.46 -11.60 13.66
N ILE A 55 -11.60 -12.28 13.81
CA ILE A 55 -11.66 -13.71 14.17
C ILE A 55 -12.37 -14.45 13.05
N VAL A 56 -11.68 -15.43 12.46
CA VAL A 56 -12.20 -16.30 11.40
C VAL A 56 -12.00 -17.74 11.85
N ASP A 57 -13.06 -18.55 11.83
CA ASP A 57 -13.01 -19.95 12.28
C ASP A 57 -12.45 -20.15 13.70
N SER A 58 -12.72 -19.17 14.59
CA SER A 58 -12.22 -19.10 15.98
C SER A 58 -10.72 -18.79 16.13
N GLU A 59 -10.03 -18.41 15.06
CA GLU A 59 -8.62 -18.02 15.06
C GLU A 59 -8.44 -16.54 14.71
N PRO A 60 -7.42 -15.85 15.25
CA PRO A 60 -7.07 -14.49 14.83
C PRO A 60 -6.70 -14.47 13.34
N PHE A 61 -7.27 -13.52 12.61
CA PHE A 61 -6.97 -13.29 11.20
C PHE A 61 -6.20 -11.98 11.04
N GLU A 62 -5.01 -12.07 10.46
CA GLU A 62 -4.17 -10.92 10.14
C GLU A 62 -3.64 -11.03 8.71
N PHE A 63 -3.64 -9.90 8.00
CA PHE A 63 -3.04 -9.84 6.68
C PHE A 63 -1.52 -9.91 6.78
N TRP A 64 -0.91 -10.64 5.85
CA TRP A 64 0.54 -10.56 5.66
C TRP A 64 0.90 -9.17 5.11
N PHE A 65 2.11 -8.71 5.41
CA PHE A 65 2.57 -7.38 5.02
C PHE A 65 2.40 -7.13 3.51
N CYS A 66 2.67 -8.15 2.69
CA CYS A 66 2.61 -8.06 1.24
C CYS A 66 1.17 -7.94 0.72
N GLN A 67 0.19 -8.52 1.42
CA GLN A 67 -1.23 -8.41 1.08
C GLN A 67 -1.73 -7.00 1.38
N ARG A 68 -1.41 -6.47 2.57
CA ARG A 68 -1.71 -5.08 2.94
C ARG A 68 -1.11 -4.10 1.94
N GLU A 69 0.17 -4.26 1.62
CA GLU A 69 0.86 -3.38 0.67
C GLU A 69 0.24 -3.45 -0.74
N ALA A 70 -0.19 -4.63 -1.20
CA ALA A 70 -0.85 -4.75 -2.49
C ALA A 70 -2.17 -3.96 -2.54
N ILE A 71 -2.98 -4.05 -1.48
CA ILE A 71 -4.25 -3.31 -1.36
C ILE A 71 -4.00 -1.81 -1.31
N GLU A 72 -3.07 -1.36 -0.45
CA GLU A 72 -2.71 0.06 -0.31
C GLU A 72 -2.15 0.63 -1.62
N THR A 73 -1.31 -0.13 -2.34
CA THR A 73 -0.77 0.30 -3.64
C THR A 73 -1.89 0.49 -4.67
N LEU A 74 -2.87 -0.42 -4.71
CA LEU A 74 -4.01 -0.30 -5.61
C LEU A 74 -4.82 0.96 -5.30
N ILE A 75 -5.13 1.19 -4.03
CA ILE A 75 -5.85 2.39 -3.57
C ILE A 75 -5.09 3.65 -3.93
N TYR A 76 -3.79 3.70 -3.64
CA TYR A 76 -2.94 4.84 -3.91
C TYR A 76 -2.93 5.22 -5.41
N VAL A 77 -2.79 4.24 -6.30
CA VAL A 77 -2.80 4.49 -7.75
C VAL A 77 -4.15 5.03 -8.24
N TYR A 78 -5.26 4.46 -7.77
CA TYR A 78 -6.59 4.76 -8.32
C TYR A 78 -7.27 5.97 -7.67
N GLU A 79 -7.17 6.13 -6.35
CA GLU A 79 -7.87 7.19 -5.62
C GLU A 79 -6.97 8.41 -5.41
N VAL A 80 -5.72 8.19 -4.99
CA VAL A 80 -4.81 9.29 -4.64
C VAL A 80 -4.19 9.88 -5.91
N MET A 81 -3.53 9.06 -6.72
CA MET A 81 -2.89 9.52 -7.96
C MET A 81 -3.88 9.72 -9.13
N LYS A 82 -5.04 9.05 -9.06
CA LYS A 82 -6.08 9.05 -10.11
C LYS A 82 -5.55 8.65 -11.50
N LYS A 83 -4.57 7.74 -11.56
CA LYS A 83 -3.98 7.27 -12.81
C LYS A 83 -4.66 6.00 -13.28
N ARG A 84 -4.96 5.93 -14.58
CA ARG A 84 -5.59 4.76 -15.21
C ARG A 84 -4.76 4.12 -16.33
N ASN A 85 -3.60 4.69 -16.64
CA ASN A 85 -2.70 4.15 -17.64
C ASN A 85 -1.24 4.20 -17.15
N PHE A 86 -0.43 3.33 -17.74
CA PHE A 86 0.98 3.18 -17.40
C PHE A 86 1.81 4.43 -17.75
N ILE A 87 1.51 5.10 -18.86
CA ILE A 87 2.30 6.24 -19.35
C ILE A 87 2.23 7.41 -18.36
N ASP A 88 1.03 7.73 -17.87
CA ASP A 88 0.84 8.81 -16.92
C ASP A 88 1.42 8.48 -15.54
N MET A 89 1.42 7.21 -15.16
CA MET A 89 2.12 6.75 -13.95
C MET A 89 3.64 6.86 -14.11
N ALA A 90 4.16 6.49 -15.29
CA ALA A 90 5.59 6.53 -15.59
C ALA A 90 6.14 7.96 -15.70
N ARG A 91 5.33 8.95 -16.07
CA ARG A 91 5.75 10.37 -16.05
C ARG A 91 5.93 10.91 -14.63
N ASP A 92 5.05 10.54 -13.71
CA ASP A 92 5.08 11.07 -12.34
C ASP A 92 6.09 10.35 -11.45
N PHE A 93 6.33 9.05 -11.70
CA PHE A 93 7.20 8.18 -10.92
C PHE A 93 8.49 7.77 -11.64
N GLY A 94 8.68 8.25 -12.86
CA GLY A 94 9.86 7.95 -13.64
C GLY A 94 11.09 8.61 -13.06
N ALA A 95 12.00 7.82 -12.51
CA ALA A 95 13.38 8.23 -12.32
C ALA A 95 14.06 8.23 -13.69
N GLY A 96 13.88 9.30 -14.46
CA GLY A 96 14.44 9.46 -15.82
C GLY A 96 14.17 10.83 -16.40
#